data_AF-A0A1G5RW65-F1
#
_entry.id   AF-A0A1G5RW65-F1
#
_cell.length_a   1.000
_cell.length_b   1.000
_cell.length_c   1.000
_cell.angle_alpha   90.00
_cell.angle_beta   90.00
_cell.angle_gamma   90.00
#
_symmetry.space_group_name_H-M   'P 1'
#
loop_
_entity.id
_entity.type
_entity.pdbx_description
1 polymer ?
#
loop_
_entity_poly.entity_id
_entity_poly.type
_entity_poly.pdbx_seq_one_letter_code
_entity_poly.pdbx_strand_id
1 'polypeptide(L)'
;MEILKDLVLTNRSVFKKAVGTFLNNWLLFLLAIPYMALTMVAATVASMMGFLGGILIFVVEAAIISDYLHIIHQVITRRKFDLEDFKNGFTVHFRKVYMVLFVMWVANYGASLLLSPILNAMGLGFVLAAVYFFVFVILNPLPEMIYQKYFSEPETFVKTVEFTRENAIEWLVPNAVIIAILLAVRALIDGGLYAFGLGWLNLLVMSVVSAGLISFGMIYRGYLFDVLYKTTRRKRLFTETMYRND
;
A
#
# COMPACT_ATOMS: atom_id res chain seq x y z
N MET A 1 -0.31 -24.06 -19.00
CA MET A 1 -0.04 -22.60 -19.02
C MET A 1 -1.30 -21.79 -18.64
N GLU A 2 -2.03 -22.19 -17.59
CA GLU A 2 -3.26 -21.48 -17.19
C GLU A 2 -2.98 -20.29 -16.26
N ILE A 3 -1.96 -20.42 -15.39
CA ILE A 3 -1.57 -19.37 -14.42
C ILE A 3 -1.07 -18.12 -15.12
N LEU A 4 -0.15 -18.27 -16.07
CA LEU A 4 0.40 -17.15 -16.84
C LEU A 4 -0.69 -16.47 -17.69
N LYS A 5 -1.59 -17.25 -18.28
CA LYS A 5 -2.70 -16.71 -19.06
C LYS A 5 -3.66 -15.90 -18.18
N ASP A 6 -4.05 -16.45 -17.01
CA ASP A 6 -4.88 -15.74 -16.04
C ASP A 6 -4.22 -14.47 -15.52
N LEU A 7 -2.94 -14.53 -15.17
CA LEU A 7 -2.13 -13.37 -14.77
C LEU A 7 -2.18 -12.29 -15.85
N VAL A 8 -1.81 -12.61 -17.09
CA VAL A 8 -1.74 -11.61 -18.15
C VAL A 8 -3.11 -11.00 -18.43
N LEU A 9 -4.17 -11.82 -18.52
CA LEU A 9 -5.52 -11.33 -18.82
C LEU A 9 -6.08 -10.46 -17.69
N THR A 10 -6.01 -10.95 -16.46
CA THR A 10 -6.49 -10.22 -15.27
C THR A 10 -5.76 -8.90 -15.14
N ASN A 11 -4.42 -8.91 -15.15
CA ASN A 11 -3.62 -7.70 -14.98
C ASN A 11 -3.79 -6.72 -16.15
N ARG A 12 -3.98 -7.18 -17.40
CA ARG A 12 -4.27 -6.29 -18.54
C ARG A 12 -5.58 -5.54 -18.35
N SER A 13 -6.63 -6.22 -17.91
CA SER A 13 -7.95 -5.59 -17.67
C SER A 13 -7.90 -4.60 -16.51
N VAL A 14 -7.23 -4.97 -15.42
CA VAL A 14 -7.03 -4.14 -14.23
C VAL A 14 -6.19 -2.92 -14.55
N PHE A 15 -5.09 -3.10 -15.30
CA PHE A 15 -4.20 -2.01 -15.70
C PHE A 15 -4.93 -0.96 -16.51
N LYS A 16 -5.72 -1.36 -17.53
CA LYS A 16 -6.51 -0.42 -18.33
C LYS A 16 -7.48 0.41 -17.47
N LYS A 17 -8.17 -0.24 -16.52
CA LYS A 17 -9.06 0.44 -15.57
C LYS A 17 -8.28 1.40 -14.68
N ALA A 18 -7.16 0.96 -14.10
CA ALA A 18 -6.31 1.75 -13.23
C ALA A 18 -5.77 3.00 -13.93
N VAL A 19 -5.28 2.88 -15.18
CA VAL A 19 -4.81 4.01 -15.98
C VAL A 19 -5.94 5.02 -16.22
N GLY A 20 -7.11 4.55 -16.67
CA GLY A 20 -8.26 5.44 -16.89
C GLY A 20 -8.67 6.18 -15.62
N THR A 21 -8.74 5.47 -14.49
CA THR A 21 -9.09 6.08 -13.19
C THR A 21 -8.01 7.06 -12.71
N PHE A 22 -6.72 6.71 -12.84
CA PHE A 22 -5.61 7.56 -12.43
C PHE A 22 -5.56 8.87 -13.22
N LEU A 23 -5.69 8.81 -14.55
CA LEU A 23 -5.67 10.01 -15.41
C LEU A 23 -6.85 10.95 -15.09
N ASN A 24 -8.02 10.39 -14.76
CA ASN A 24 -9.19 11.17 -14.36
C ASN A 24 -9.09 11.73 -12.93
N ASN A 25 -8.17 11.21 -12.10
CA ASN A 25 -8.00 11.57 -10.69
C ASN A 25 -6.55 11.99 -10.39
N TRP A 26 -5.96 12.76 -11.29
CA TRP A 26 -4.57 13.21 -11.13
C TRP A 26 -4.35 13.97 -9.82
N LEU A 27 -5.36 14.67 -9.29
CA LEU A 27 -5.27 15.37 -8.00
C LEU A 27 -4.86 14.47 -6.82
N LEU A 28 -4.97 13.14 -6.94
CA LEU A 28 -4.46 12.21 -5.93
C LEU A 28 -2.97 12.38 -5.64
N PHE A 29 -2.15 12.74 -6.64
CA PHE A 29 -0.72 12.95 -6.39
C PHE A 29 -0.49 14.17 -5.50
N LEU A 30 -1.40 15.16 -5.51
CA LEU A 30 -1.26 16.37 -4.70
C LEU A 30 -1.55 16.13 -3.22
N LEU A 31 -2.17 15.01 -2.85
CA LEU A 31 -2.44 14.65 -1.45
C LEU A 31 -1.15 14.46 -0.63
N ALA A 32 -0.03 14.14 -1.29
CA ALA A 32 1.27 14.09 -0.63
C ALA A 32 1.64 15.42 0.05
N ILE A 33 1.20 16.56 -0.51
CA ILE A 33 1.52 17.90 0.02
C ILE A 33 0.85 18.15 1.38
N PRO A 34 -0.48 18.08 1.54
CA PRO A 34 -1.11 18.27 2.84
C PRO A 34 -0.69 17.20 3.86
N TYR A 35 -0.47 15.95 3.44
CA TYR A 35 0.03 14.92 4.36
C TYR A 35 1.44 15.23 4.87
N MET A 36 2.35 15.64 3.99
CA MET A 36 3.69 16.07 4.39
C MET A 36 3.64 17.25 5.35
N ALA A 37 2.80 18.26 5.07
CA ALA A 37 2.62 19.40 5.94
C ALA A 37 2.10 18.99 7.34
N LEU A 38 1.08 18.12 7.40
CA LEU A 38 0.56 17.59 8.66
C LEU A 38 1.63 16.82 9.45
N THR A 39 2.40 15.96 8.79
CA THR A 39 3.49 15.22 9.43
C THR A 39 4.60 16.15 9.94
N MET A 40 4.97 17.19 9.19
CA MET A 40 5.99 18.15 9.62
C MET A 40 5.54 18.97 10.84
N VAL A 41 4.28 19.44 10.84
CA VAL A 41 3.70 20.14 11.99
C VAL A 41 3.66 19.20 13.20
N ALA A 42 3.20 17.96 13.02
CA ALA A 42 3.15 16.97 14.09
C ALA A 42 4.54 16.65 14.65
N ALA A 43 5.56 16.50 13.79
CA ALA A 43 6.95 16.27 14.20
C ALA A 43 7.54 17.43 15.00
N THR A 44 7.27 18.67 14.57
CA THR A 44 7.71 19.86 15.29
C THR A 44 7.12 19.90 16.69
N VAL A 45 5.81 19.70 16.81
CA VAL A 45 5.11 19.67 18.11
C VAL A 45 5.58 18.48 18.96
N ALA A 46 5.68 17.29 18.38
CA ALA A 46 6.10 16.07 19.06
C ALA A 46 7.51 16.20 19.67
N SER A 47 8.43 16.90 18.98
CA SER A 47 9.80 17.11 19.48
C SER A 47 9.84 17.86 20.82
N MET A 48 8.81 18.64 21.13
CA MET A 48 8.68 19.41 22.37
C MET A 48 8.04 18.60 23.52
N MET A 49 7.54 17.39 23.24
CA MET A 49 6.66 16.62 24.14
C MET A 49 7.32 15.35 24.72
N GLY A 50 8.57 15.05 24.36
CA GLY A 50 9.26 13.83 24.81
C GLY A 50 8.51 12.56 24.40
N PHE A 51 8.26 11.65 25.37
CA PHE A 51 7.56 10.38 25.11
C PHE A 51 6.15 10.57 24.50
N LEU A 52 5.40 11.60 24.93
CA LEU A 52 4.07 11.90 24.38
C LEU A 52 4.12 12.31 22.90
N GLY A 53 5.28 12.80 22.44
CA GLY A 53 5.51 13.10 21.04
C GLY A 53 5.39 11.87 20.14
N GLY A 54 5.85 10.71 20.61
CA GLY A 54 5.68 9.44 19.87
C GLY A 54 4.22 9.05 19.70
N ILE A 55 3.40 9.25 20.73
CA ILE A 55 1.95 9.00 20.67
C ILE A 55 1.27 9.95 19.68
N LEU A 56 1.66 11.24 19.68
CA LEU A 56 1.13 12.23 18.74
C LEU A 56 1.42 11.82 17.29
N ILE A 57 2.67 11.46 16.98
CA ILE A 57 3.05 11.00 15.63
C ILE A 57 2.22 9.78 15.23
N PHE A 58 2.11 8.80 16.12
CA PHE A 58 1.35 7.58 15.85
C PHE A 58 -0.13 7.86 15.53
N VAL A 59 -0.77 8.76 16.27
CA VAL A 59 -2.16 9.19 16.01
C VAL A 59 -2.28 9.89 14.66
N VAL A 60 -1.36 10.81 14.35
CA VAL A 60 -1.38 11.57 13.08
C VAL A 60 -1.15 10.65 11.89
N GLU A 61 -0.21 9.71 11.97
CA GLU A 61 0.02 8.71 10.93
C GLU A 61 -1.20 7.83 10.70
N ALA A 62 -1.86 7.37 11.77
CA ALA A 62 -3.09 6.59 11.65
C ALA A 62 -4.22 7.38 10.97
N ALA A 63 -4.35 8.68 11.26
CA ALA A 63 -5.33 9.56 10.62
C ALA A 63 -5.02 9.80 9.14
N ILE A 64 -3.76 10.05 8.78
CA ILE A 64 -3.33 10.21 7.38
C ILE A 64 -3.55 8.93 6.58
N ILE A 65 -3.20 7.77 7.14
CA ILE A 65 -3.43 6.49 6.49
C ILE A 65 -4.94 6.25 6.34
N SER A 66 -5.75 6.54 7.35
CA SER A 66 -7.21 6.46 7.25
C SER A 66 -7.75 7.28 6.08
N ASP A 67 -7.33 8.55 5.98
CA ASP A 67 -7.76 9.45 4.91
C ASP A 67 -7.35 8.94 3.53
N TYR A 68 -6.09 8.57 3.37
CA TYR A 68 -5.60 8.08 2.11
C TYR A 68 -6.34 6.81 1.65
N LEU A 69 -6.55 5.85 2.56
CA LEU A 69 -7.30 4.64 2.25
C LEU A 69 -8.77 4.94 1.91
N HIS A 70 -9.40 5.90 2.58
CA HIS A 70 -10.76 6.34 2.27
C HIS A 70 -10.83 6.93 0.86
N ILE A 71 -9.93 7.84 0.50
CA ILE A 71 -9.90 8.46 -0.82
C ILE A 71 -9.66 7.41 -1.91
N ILE A 72 -8.74 6.48 -1.70
CA ILE A 72 -8.51 5.37 -2.64
C ILE A 72 -9.79 4.54 -2.82
N HIS A 73 -10.54 4.27 -1.74
CA HIS A 73 -11.84 3.60 -1.82
C HIS A 73 -12.83 4.36 -2.71
N GLN A 74 -12.96 5.68 -2.53
CA GLN A 74 -13.87 6.52 -3.32
C GLN A 74 -13.47 6.56 -4.79
N VAL A 75 -12.17 6.67 -5.07
CA VAL A 75 -11.62 6.65 -6.43
C VAL A 75 -11.92 5.32 -7.13
N ILE A 76 -11.77 4.19 -6.43
CA ILE A 76 -12.02 2.87 -7.00
C ILE A 76 -13.50 2.65 -7.28
N THR A 77 -14.38 3.06 -6.36
CA THR A 77 -15.82 2.80 -6.40
C THR A 77 -16.61 3.83 -7.20
N ARG A 78 -16.34 5.11 -7.01
CA ARG A 78 -17.06 6.25 -7.61
C ARG A 78 -16.31 6.89 -8.78
N ARG A 79 -15.05 6.51 -9.03
CA ARG A 79 -14.14 7.11 -10.04
C ARG A 79 -13.82 8.59 -9.81
N LYS A 80 -14.17 9.14 -8.66
CA LYS A 80 -13.87 10.51 -8.23
C LYS A 80 -13.77 10.55 -6.71
N PHE A 81 -13.10 11.58 -6.21
CA PHE A 81 -13.18 12.01 -4.83
C PHE A 81 -13.37 13.53 -4.80
N ASP A 82 -13.93 14.05 -3.73
CA ASP A 82 -14.09 15.50 -3.51
C ASP A 82 -13.43 15.97 -2.20
N LEU A 83 -13.57 17.26 -1.91
CA LEU A 83 -12.99 17.86 -0.71
C LEU A 83 -13.67 17.34 0.57
N GLU A 84 -14.93 16.92 0.50
CA GLU A 84 -15.64 16.36 1.64
C GLU A 84 -15.10 14.96 1.97
N ASP A 85 -14.83 14.14 0.95
CA ASP A 85 -14.14 12.87 1.11
C ASP A 85 -12.78 13.06 1.82
N PHE A 86 -11.98 14.05 1.42
CA PHE A 86 -10.69 14.37 2.07
C PHE A 86 -10.84 14.84 3.51
N LYS A 87 -11.86 15.65 3.83
CA LYS A 87 -12.05 16.13 5.21
C LYS A 87 -12.51 15.02 6.14
N ASN A 88 -13.43 14.18 5.66
CA ASN A 88 -14.03 13.13 6.47
C ASN A 88 -13.10 11.91 6.59
N GLY A 89 -12.27 11.64 5.58
CA GLY A 89 -11.44 10.45 5.46
C GLY A 89 -10.50 10.21 6.64
N PHE A 90 -10.01 11.27 7.30
CA PHE A 90 -9.18 11.18 8.50
C PHE A 90 -9.79 10.34 9.64
N THR A 91 -11.12 10.23 9.68
CA THR A 91 -11.85 9.54 10.75
C THR A 91 -12.49 8.22 10.32
N VAL A 92 -12.76 8.03 9.02
CA VAL A 92 -13.57 6.90 8.50
C VAL A 92 -12.98 5.53 8.86
N HIS A 93 -11.67 5.35 8.69
CA HIS A 93 -10.97 4.11 9.01
C HIS A 93 -10.05 4.24 10.24
N PHE A 94 -10.07 5.40 10.92
CA PHE A 94 -9.10 5.76 11.96
C PHE A 94 -8.97 4.67 13.03
N ARG A 95 -10.09 4.25 13.64
CA ARG A 95 -10.07 3.23 14.70
C ARG A 95 -9.43 1.92 14.23
N LYS A 96 -9.80 1.45 13.05
CA LYS A 96 -9.30 0.19 12.49
C LYS A 96 -7.81 0.30 12.16
N VAL A 97 -7.40 1.37 11.49
CA VAL A 97 -5.99 1.64 11.15
C VAL A 97 -5.15 1.77 12.42
N TYR A 98 -5.61 2.55 13.40
CA TYR A 98 -4.93 2.73 14.68
C TYR A 98 -4.70 1.40 15.39
N MET A 99 -5.73 0.55 15.50
CA MET A 99 -5.61 -0.76 16.16
C MET A 99 -4.67 -1.71 15.41
N VAL A 100 -4.73 -1.72 14.07
CA VAL A 100 -3.81 -2.52 13.25
C VAL A 100 -2.36 -2.07 13.45
N LEU A 101 -2.09 -0.77 13.34
CA LEU A 101 -0.76 -0.21 13.56
C LEU A 101 -0.29 -0.47 14.99
N PHE A 102 -1.20 -0.43 15.97
CA PHE A 102 -0.86 -0.62 17.37
C PHE A 102 -0.43 -2.07 17.63
N VAL A 103 -1.17 -3.04 17.08
CA VAL A 103 -0.78 -4.45 17.15
C VAL A 103 0.57 -4.69 16.49
N MET A 104 0.82 -4.10 15.32
CA MET A 104 2.10 -4.20 14.62
C MET A 104 3.24 -3.57 15.42
N TRP A 105 3.00 -2.43 16.05
CA TRP A 105 3.95 -1.74 16.91
C TRP A 105 4.27 -2.56 18.17
N VAL A 106 3.26 -3.11 18.86
CA VAL A 106 3.46 -3.98 20.03
C VAL A 106 4.25 -5.23 19.66
N ALA A 107 3.92 -5.87 18.53
CA ALA A 107 4.64 -7.04 18.04
C ALA A 107 6.10 -6.70 17.73
N ASN A 108 6.36 -5.57 17.07
CA ASN A 108 7.71 -5.11 16.78
C ASN A 108 8.50 -4.78 18.05
N TYR A 109 7.87 -4.07 19.00
CA TYR A 109 8.48 -3.72 20.28
C TYR A 109 8.84 -4.98 21.07
N GLY A 110 7.92 -5.93 21.19
CA GLY A 110 8.17 -7.22 21.84
C GLY A 110 9.28 -8.03 21.18
N ALA A 111 9.30 -8.10 19.84
CA ALA A 111 10.38 -8.76 19.11
C ALA A 111 11.74 -8.07 19.32
N SER A 112 11.76 -6.74 19.33
CA SER A 112 12.98 -5.96 19.56
C SER A 112 13.53 -6.12 20.98
N LEU A 113 12.66 -6.22 21.98
CA LEU A 113 13.05 -6.31 23.38
C LEU A 113 13.46 -7.74 23.77
N LEU A 114 12.72 -8.74 23.31
CA LEU A 114 12.86 -10.12 23.77
C LEU A 114 13.69 -10.98 22.81
N LEU A 115 13.45 -10.88 21.50
CA LEU A 115 14.05 -11.79 20.51
C LEU A 115 15.36 -11.24 19.96
N SER A 116 15.43 -9.93 19.68
CA SER A 116 16.60 -9.32 19.05
C SER A 116 17.91 -9.53 19.82
N PRO A 117 17.99 -9.33 21.16
CA PRO A 117 19.24 -9.52 21.89
C PRO A 117 19.73 -10.97 21.83
N ILE A 118 18.80 -11.92 21.98
CA ILE A 118 19.10 -13.37 21.97
C ILE A 118 19.60 -13.79 20.59
N LEU A 119 18.85 -13.44 19.53
CA LEU A 119 19.22 -13.82 18.16
C LEU A 119 20.55 -13.19 17.74
N ASN A 120 20.81 -11.94 18.11
CA ASN A 120 22.09 -11.29 17.80
C ASN A 120 23.26 -11.92 18.54
N ALA A 121 23.10 -12.25 19.84
CA ALA A 121 24.14 -12.94 20.60
C ALA A 121 24.51 -14.32 20.01
N MET A 122 23.54 -14.98 19.34
CA MET A 122 23.74 -16.26 18.66
C MET A 122 24.24 -16.11 17.20
N GLY A 123 24.44 -14.89 16.69
CA GLY A 123 24.78 -14.66 15.27
C GLY A 123 23.61 -14.91 14.30
N LEU A 124 22.38 -14.99 14.80
CA LEU A 124 21.15 -15.29 14.06
C LEU A 124 20.27 -14.05 13.80
N GLY A 125 20.84 -12.84 13.81
CA GLY A 125 20.10 -11.60 13.61
C GLY A 125 19.29 -11.56 12.29
N PHE A 126 19.75 -12.28 11.27
CA PHE A 126 19.03 -12.41 9.99
C PHE A 126 17.66 -13.11 10.10
N VAL A 127 17.45 -13.93 11.14
CA VAL A 127 16.17 -14.63 11.36
C VAL A 127 15.04 -13.63 11.58
N LEU A 128 15.29 -12.57 12.34
CA LEU A 128 14.28 -11.54 12.58
C LEU A 128 13.95 -10.77 11.30
N ALA A 129 14.95 -10.49 10.45
CA ALA A 129 14.73 -9.89 9.14
C ALA A 129 13.88 -10.79 8.22
N ALA A 130 14.12 -12.11 8.23
CA ALA A 130 13.29 -13.06 7.51
C ALA A 130 11.84 -13.07 8.01
N VAL A 131 11.63 -13.04 9.34
CA VAL A 131 10.29 -12.94 9.93
C VAL A 131 9.58 -11.67 9.47
N TYR A 132 10.23 -10.51 9.54
CA TYR A 132 9.62 -9.26 9.06
C TYR A 132 9.30 -9.30 7.57
N PHE A 133 10.17 -9.90 6.75
CA PHE A 133 9.89 -10.09 5.33
C PHE A 133 8.65 -10.95 5.10
N PHE A 134 8.52 -12.10 5.79
CA PHE A 134 7.33 -12.94 5.69
C PHE A 134 6.07 -12.24 6.17
N VAL A 135 6.13 -11.50 7.29
CA VAL A 135 5.01 -10.70 7.78
C VAL A 135 4.60 -9.64 6.75
N PHE A 136 5.57 -8.94 6.16
CA PHE A 136 5.32 -7.96 5.09
C PHE A 136 4.66 -8.60 3.86
N VAL A 137 5.13 -9.78 3.43
CA VAL A 137 4.56 -10.51 2.30
C VAL A 137 3.13 -10.99 2.60
N ILE A 138 2.92 -11.59 3.77
CA ILE A 138 1.64 -12.16 4.17
C ILE A 138 0.58 -11.07 4.38
N LEU A 139 0.95 -9.97 5.05
CA LEU A 139 0.06 -8.86 5.36
C LEU A 139 0.09 -7.76 4.28
N ASN A 140 0.72 -8.00 3.13
CA ASN A 140 0.75 -7.02 2.04
C ASN A 140 -0.64 -6.53 1.58
N PRO A 141 -1.69 -7.37 1.48
CA PRO A 141 -3.05 -6.94 1.13
C PRO A 141 -3.84 -6.32 2.29
N LEU A 142 -3.24 -6.15 3.47
CA LEU A 142 -3.93 -5.62 4.65
C LEU A 142 -4.58 -4.24 4.41
N PRO A 143 -3.94 -3.27 3.72
CA PRO A 143 -4.59 -2.01 3.40
C PRO A 143 -5.88 -2.22 2.61
N GLU A 144 -5.84 -3.05 1.56
CA GLU A 144 -7.00 -3.36 0.75
C GLU A 144 -8.11 -4.06 1.54
N MET A 145 -7.75 -4.93 2.49
CA MET A 145 -8.71 -5.53 3.41
C MET A 145 -9.36 -4.49 4.34
N ILE A 146 -8.61 -3.48 4.80
CA ILE A 146 -9.11 -2.42 5.70
C ILE A 146 -10.17 -1.55 5.02
N TYR A 147 -9.92 -1.08 3.79
CA TYR A 147 -10.80 -0.08 3.16
C TYR A 147 -11.86 -0.68 2.24
N GLN A 148 -11.65 -1.89 1.70
CA GLN A 148 -12.66 -2.52 0.83
C GLN A 148 -13.61 -3.46 1.58
N LYS A 149 -13.27 -3.89 2.81
CA LYS A 149 -14.05 -4.89 3.55
C LYS A 149 -14.35 -4.45 4.99
N TYR A 150 -15.52 -4.86 5.46
CA TYR A 150 -16.07 -4.48 6.77
C TYR A 150 -15.94 -5.62 7.79
N PHE A 151 -14.72 -6.12 8.00
CA PHE A 151 -14.43 -7.09 9.05
C PHE A 151 -14.07 -6.40 10.39
N SER A 152 -14.20 -7.13 11.49
CA SER A 152 -13.62 -6.70 12.78
C SER A 152 -12.09 -6.65 12.71
N GLU A 153 -11.43 -5.97 13.65
CA GLU A 153 -9.98 -5.77 13.63
C GLU A 153 -9.19 -7.09 13.64
N PRO A 154 -9.48 -8.08 14.51
CA PRO A 154 -8.78 -9.37 14.48
C PRO A 154 -9.11 -10.20 13.23
N GLU A 155 -10.37 -10.18 12.81
CA GLU A 155 -10.81 -10.89 11.61
C GLU A 155 -10.15 -10.35 10.35
N THR A 156 -9.86 -9.05 10.29
CA THR A 156 -9.13 -8.41 9.18
C THR A 156 -7.77 -9.07 8.96
N PHE A 157 -7.03 -9.41 10.03
CA PHE A 157 -5.75 -10.14 9.91
C PHE A 157 -5.96 -11.55 9.36
N VAL A 158 -6.91 -12.31 9.93
CA VAL A 158 -7.20 -13.69 9.50
C VAL A 158 -7.59 -13.72 8.02
N LYS A 159 -8.50 -12.84 7.59
CA LYS A 159 -8.93 -12.72 6.19
C LYS A 159 -7.80 -12.28 5.27
N THR A 160 -6.87 -11.47 5.75
CA THR A 160 -5.68 -11.09 4.96
C THR A 160 -4.78 -12.30 4.72
N VAL A 161 -4.54 -13.13 5.74
CA VAL A 161 -3.75 -14.36 5.60
C VAL A 161 -4.44 -15.37 4.68
N GLU A 162 -5.76 -15.55 4.81
CA GLU A 162 -6.56 -16.38 3.89
C GLU A 162 -6.43 -15.91 2.44
N PHE A 163 -6.62 -14.61 2.19
CA PHE A 163 -6.50 -14.03 0.86
C PHE A 163 -5.10 -14.25 0.26
N THR A 164 -4.04 -13.96 1.01
CA THR A 164 -2.67 -14.12 0.53
C THR A 164 -2.36 -15.59 0.22
N ARG A 165 -2.87 -16.53 1.03
CA ARG A 165 -2.70 -17.97 0.80
C ARG A 165 -3.38 -18.43 -0.49
N GLU A 166 -4.59 -17.96 -0.75
CA GLU A 166 -5.38 -18.36 -1.91
C GLU A 166 -4.89 -17.72 -3.22
N ASN A 167 -4.31 -16.52 -3.13
CA ASN A 167 -3.96 -15.70 -4.29
C ASN A 167 -2.47 -15.29 -4.30
N ALA A 168 -1.59 -16.06 -3.66
CA ALA A 168 -0.19 -15.67 -3.44
C ALA A 168 0.50 -15.24 -4.74
N ILE A 169 0.36 -16.03 -5.82
CA ILE A 169 1.02 -15.74 -7.10
C ILE A 169 0.33 -14.56 -7.79
N GLU A 170 -1.00 -14.58 -7.88
CA GLU A 170 -1.80 -13.55 -8.53
C GLU A 170 -1.71 -12.18 -7.86
N TRP A 171 -1.42 -12.15 -6.57
CA TRP A 171 -1.21 -10.93 -5.81
C TRP A 171 0.26 -10.49 -5.81
N LEU A 172 1.19 -11.37 -5.41
CA LEU A 172 2.58 -10.96 -5.19
C LEU A 172 3.32 -10.67 -6.48
N VAL A 173 3.08 -11.42 -7.56
CA VAL A 173 3.81 -11.21 -8.82
C VAL A 173 3.52 -9.82 -9.42
N PRO A 174 2.26 -9.38 -9.58
CA PRO A 174 1.99 -8.02 -10.08
C PRO A 174 2.51 -6.92 -9.15
N ASN A 175 2.40 -7.11 -7.83
CA ASN A 175 2.93 -6.15 -6.86
C ASN A 175 4.47 -6.05 -6.93
N ALA A 176 5.16 -7.18 -7.07
CA ALA A 176 6.61 -7.20 -7.26
C ALA A 176 7.04 -6.51 -8.55
N VAL A 177 6.27 -6.65 -9.64
CA VAL A 177 6.52 -5.93 -10.90
C VAL A 177 6.37 -4.42 -10.70
N ILE A 178 5.35 -3.96 -9.97
CA ILE A 178 5.18 -2.52 -9.68
C ILE A 178 6.36 -1.98 -8.86
N ILE A 179 6.81 -2.72 -7.84
CA ILE A 179 7.99 -2.36 -7.04
C ILE A 179 9.25 -2.32 -7.92
N ALA A 180 9.44 -3.31 -8.81
CA ALA A 180 10.58 -3.33 -9.72
C ALA A 180 10.58 -2.12 -10.68
N ILE A 181 9.41 -1.74 -11.20
CA ILE A 181 9.25 -0.53 -12.05
C ILE A 181 9.58 0.72 -11.25
N LEU A 182 9.06 0.86 -10.02
CA LEU A 182 9.38 1.98 -9.13
C LEU A 182 10.90 2.13 -8.91
N LEU A 183 11.59 1.03 -8.63
CA LEU A 183 13.04 1.02 -8.41
C LEU A 183 13.82 1.34 -9.70
N ALA A 184 13.38 0.81 -10.84
CA ALA A 184 14.00 1.08 -12.14
C ALA A 184 13.84 2.55 -12.55
N VAL A 185 12.63 3.12 -12.41
CA VAL A 185 12.37 4.53 -12.70
C VAL A 185 13.22 5.42 -11.80
N ARG A 186 13.31 5.11 -10.51
CA ARG A 186 14.19 5.83 -9.59
C ARG A 186 15.65 5.80 -10.06
N ALA A 187 16.19 4.63 -10.33
CA ALA A 187 17.59 4.49 -10.77
C ALA A 187 17.89 5.26 -12.06
N LEU A 188 16.96 5.27 -13.01
CA LEU A 188 17.08 6.02 -14.26
C LEU A 188 17.06 7.54 -14.05
N ILE A 189 16.15 8.04 -13.20
CA ILE A 189 16.06 9.47 -12.88
C ILE A 189 17.31 9.93 -12.12
N ASP A 190 17.72 9.17 -11.10
CA ASP A 190 18.92 9.46 -10.32
C ASP A 190 20.13 9.54 -11.26
N GLY A 191 20.40 8.49 -12.03
CA GLY A 191 21.54 8.45 -12.96
C GLY A 191 21.49 9.56 -14.02
N GLY A 192 20.32 9.82 -14.59
CA GLY A 192 20.15 10.87 -15.61
C GLY A 192 20.40 12.26 -15.06
N LEU A 193 19.76 12.63 -13.93
CA LEU A 193 19.91 13.96 -13.35
C LEU A 193 21.36 14.23 -12.94
N TYR A 194 22.06 13.26 -12.36
CA TYR A 194 23.48 13.42 -12.04
C TYR A 194 24.34 13.55 -13.30
N ALA A 195 24.08 12.77 -14.35
CA ALA A 195 24.84 12.84 -15.61
C ALA A 195 24.73 14.21 -16.30
N PHE A 196 23.60 14.91 -16.14
CA PHE A 196 23.39 16.25 -16.69
C PHE A 196 23.72 17.40 -15.72
N GLY A 197 24.29 17.12 -14.54
CA GLY A 197 24.59 18.14 -13.53
C GLY A 197 23.34 18.77 -12.88
N LEU A 198 22.17 18.11 -13.03
CA LEU A 198 20.87 18.54 -12.50
C LEU A 198 20.50 17.81 -11.20
N GLY A 199 21.49 17.28 -10.47
CA GLY A 199 21.25 16.55 -9.22
C GLY A 199 20.49 17.35 -8.15
N TRP A 200 20.56 18.69 -8.19
CA TRP A 200 19.81 19.57 -7.28
C TRP A 200 18.28 19.48 -7.49
N LEU A 201 17.81 19.06 -8.67
CA LEU A 201 16.39 18.82 -8.95
C LEU A 201 15.90 17.45 -8.47
N ASN A 202 16.81 16.56 -8.06
CA ASN A 202 16.50 15.17 -7.79
C ASN A 202 15.36 15.01 -6.77
N LEU A 203 15.43 15.73 -5.65
CA LEU A 203 14.41 15.67 -4.61
C LEU A 203 13.02 16.02 -5.17
N LEU A 204 12.91 17.13 -5.90
CA LEU A 204 11.63 17.60 -6.46
C LEU A 204 11.07 16.60 -7.48
N VAL A 205 11.90 16.18 -8.44
CA VAL A 205 11.49 15.23 -9.49
C VAL A 205 11.08 13.90 -8.87
N MET A 206 11.88 13.38 -7.94
CA MET A 206 11.59 12.10 -7.29
C MET A 206 10.36 12.15 -6.40
N SER A 207 10.09 13.27 -5.71
CA SER A 207 8.85 13.42 -4.93
C SER A 207 7.60 13.35 -5.82
N VAL A 208 7.60 14.06 -6.96
CA VAL A 208 6.46 14.07 -7.89
C VAL A 208 6.27 12.70 -8.54
N VAL A 209 7.36 12.10 -9.05
CA VAL A 209 7.30 10.79 -9.71
C VAL A 209 6.89 9.70 -8.73
N SER A 210 7.43 9.70 -7.52
CA SER A 210 7.07 8.72 -6.48
C SER A 210 5.61 8.87 -6.07
N ALA A 211 5.12 10.10 -5.86
CA ALA A 211 3.72 10.34 -5.54
C ALA A 211 2.80 9.79 -6.63
N GLY A 212 3.08 10.11 -7.91
CA GLY A 212 2.30 9.59 -9.04
C GLY A 212 2.31 8.07 -9.14
N LEU A 213 3.48 7.44 -9.02
CA LEU A 213 3.61 5.98 -9.12
C LEU A 213 2.98 5.26 -7.93
N ILE A 214 3.08 5.80 -6.70
CA ILE A 214 2.43 5.25 -5.52
C ILE A 214 0.91 5.37 -5.65
N SER A 215 0.38 6.52 -6.07
CA SER A 215 -1.06 6.69 -6.30
C SER A 215 -1.58 5.73 -7.37
N PHE A 216 -0.87 5.60 -8.50
CA PHE A 216 -1.21 4.62 -9.53
C PHE A 216 -1.18 3.19 -8.98
N GLY A 217 -0.11 2.83 -8.27
CA GLY A 217 0.06 1.52 -7.65
C GLY A 217 -1.08 1.18 -6.71
N MET A 218 -1.54 2.13 -5.89
CA MET A 218 -2.66 1.91 -4.96
C MET A 218 -4.01 1.73 -5.67
N ILE A 219 -4.29 2.50 -6.71
CA ILE A 219 -5.49 2.31 -7.54
C ILE A 219 -5.46 0.92 -8.21
N TYR A 220 -4.31 0.56 -8.80
CA TYR A 220 -4.11 -0.73 -9.42
C TYR A 220 -4.32 -1.89 -8.44
N ARG A 221 -3.66 -1.82 -7.27
CA ARG A 221 -3.76 -2.82 -6.21
C ARG A 221 -5.20 -2.97 -5.74
N GLY A 222 -5.92 -1.86 -5.62
CA GLY A 222 -7.32 -1.89 -5.23
C GLY A 222 -8.22 -2.60 -6.24
N TYR A 223 -8.07 -2.33 -7.54
CA TYR A 223 -8.82 -3.07 -8.57
C TYR A 223 -8.39 -4.53 -8.67
N LEU A 224 -7.10 -4.83 -8.53
CA LEU A 224 -6.59 -6.20 -8.52
C LEU A 224 -7.19 -6.98 -7.35
N PHE A 225 -7.18 -6.39 -6.15
CA PHE A 225 -7.73 -7.00 -4.95
C PHE A 225 -9.23 -7.28 -5.12
N ASP A 226 -10.01 -6.33 -5.64
CA ASP A 226 -11.45 -6.51 -5.85
C ASP A 226 -11.76 -7.70 -6.78
N VAL A 227 -10.98 -7.86 -7.86
CA VAL A 227 -11.13 -8.98 -8.80
C VAL A 227 -10.76 -10.30 -8.15
N LEU A 228 -9.60 -10.36 -7.48
CA LEU A 228 -9.09 -11.60 -6.87
C LEU A 228 -9.97 -12.04 -5.68
N TYR A 229 -10.47 -11.11 -4.89
CA TYR A 229 -11.33 -11.41 -3.74
C TYR A 229 -12.68 -12.02 -4.17
N LYS A 230 -13.21 -11.62 -5.33
CA LYS A 230 -14.53 -12.05 -5.83
C LYS A 230 -14.49 -13.31 -6.70
N THR A 231 -13.33 -13.72 -7.18
CA THR A 231 -13.23 -14.74 -8.24
C THR A 231 -12.09 -15.72 -8.00
N THR A 232 -12.28 -16.95 -8.45
CA THR A 232 -11.20 -17.95 -8.52
C THR A 232 -10.58 -17.95 -9.92
N ARG A 233 -9.33 -18.41 -10.02
CA ARG A 233 -8.63 -18.58 -11.31
C ARG A 233 -9.47 -19.33 -12.35
N ARG A 234 -10.09 -20.45 -11.96
CA ARG A 234 -10.95 -21.25 -12.84
C ARG A 234 -12.15 -20.45 -13.36
N LYS A 235 -12.79 -19.67 -12.48
CA LYS A 235 -13.92 -18.81 -12.83
C LYS A 235 -13.51 -17.71 -13.82
N ARG A 236 -12.35 -17.07 -13.63
CA ARG A 236 -11.85 -16.04 -14.55
C ARG A 236 -11.57 -16.59 -15.95
N LEU A 237 -10.86 -17.72 -16.03
CA LEU A 237 -10.55 -18.37 -17.30
C LEU A 237 -11.80 -18.87 -18.04
N PHE A 238 -12.80 -19.36 -17.31
CA PHE A 238 -14.08 -19.79 -17.89
C PHE A 238 -14.84 -18.62 -18.51
N THR A 239 -15.01 -17.52 -17.77
CA THR A 239 -15.70 -16.32 -18.24
C THR A 239 -15.06 -15.76 -19.52
N GLU A 240 -13.72 -15.69 -19.56
CA GLU A 240 -12.98 -15.24 -20.75
C GLU A 240 -13.17 -16.17 -21.96
N THR A 241 -13.31 -17.47 -21.73
CA THR A 241 -13.52 -18.43 -22.83
C THR A 241 -14.92 -18.31 -23.43
N MET A 242 -15.93 -18.03 -22.60
CA MET A 242 -17.30 -17.78 -23.07
C MET A 242 -17.37 -16.52 -23.94
N TYR A 243 -16.87 -15.38 -23.45
CA TYR A 243 -16.88 -14.12 -24.21
C TYR A 243 -16.04 -14.13 -25.51
N ARG A 244 -15.15 -15.12 -25.70
CA ARG A 244 -14.34 -15.24 -26.92
C ARG A 244 -15.03 -16.07 -28.02
N ASN A 245 -16.09 -16.79 -27.66
CA ASN A 245 -16.84 -17.67 -28.56
C ASN A 245 -18.19 -17.06 -28.99
N ASP A 246 -18.53 -15.88 -28.49
CA ASP A 246 -19.64 -15.02 -28.92
C ASP A 246 -19.11 -13.86 -29.79
#